data_AF-A0A139AHQ9-F1
#
_entry.id   AF-A0A139AHQ9-F1
#
_cell.length_a   1.000
_cell.length_b   1.000
_cell.length_c   1.000
_cell.angle_alpha   90.00
_cell.angle_beta   90.00
_cell.angle_gamma   90.00
#
_symmetry.space_group_name_H-M   'P 1'
#
loop_
_entity.id
_entity.type
_entity.pdbx_description
1 polymer ?
#
loop_
_entity_poly.entity_id
_entity_poly.type
_entity_poly.pdbx_seq_one_letter_code
_entity_poly.pdbx_strand_id
1 'polypeptide(L)'
;MPQTHDTCDLGQMKSPTPKHHAASPSCIGALVGLLISLSNASLPAPPSYPFPLWPGPHDVLEGYFYQMTGYRQTTTLFTDVSPDTSSPSGPGRNVAAERLRTAFLDMISHDAQARTGALDGSLLFETERAENVGAAVFNTTLDSFQSIFNARASLADLAVLGVAAAMSSCGGPVFPVRVGRVDALKAGPFPVF
;
A
#
# COMPACT_ATOMS: atom_id res chain seq x y z
N MET A 1 20.42 -17.91 25.30
CA MET A 1 19.33 -18.86 25.00
C MET A 1 18.78 -18.52 23.62
N PRO A 2 19.25 -19.18 22.56
CA PRO A 2 18.59 -19.21 21.27
C PRO A 2 17.84 -20.55 21.11
N GLN A 3 16.58 -20.48 20.69
CA GLN A 3 15.73 -21.65 20.48
C GLN A 3 16.13 -22.39 19.20
N THR A 4 16.21 -23.70 19.32
CA THR A 4 16.55 -24.69 18.31
C THR A 4 15.38 -24.89 17.36
N HIS A 5 15.67 -24.89 16.05
CA HIS A 5 14.77 -25.34 15.00
C HIS A 5 14.74 -26.87 14.99
N ASP A 6 13.56 -27.46 15.21
CA ASP A 6 13.32 -28.89 15.06
C ASP A 6 13.07 -29.24 13.58
N THR A 7 14.06 -29.86 12.95
CA THR A 7 13.89 -30.61 11.69
C THR A 7 13.54 -32.05 12.03
N CYS A 8 12.35 -32.52 11.61
CA CYS A 8 12.03 -33.93 11.53
C CYS A 8 12.86 -34.58 10.41
N ASP A 9 13.91 -35.29 10.78
CA ASP A 9 14.67 -36.19 9.91
C ASP A 9 14.03 -37.58 9.93
N LEU A 10 13.52 -37.99 8.77
CA LEU A 10 12.91 -39.31 8.53
C LEU A 10 14.02 -40.32 8.26
N GLY A 11 14.52 -40.94 9.32
CA GLY A 11 15.56 -41.97 9.24
C GLY A 11 15.25 -43.22 10.06
N GLN A 12 14.92 -44.31 9.34
CA GLN A 12 15.19 -45.70 9.72
C GLN A 12 14.34 -46.33 10.85
N MET A 13 13.12 -46.77 10.53
CA MET A 13 12.45 -47.83 11.29
C MET A 13 12.71 -49.20 10.65
N LYS A 14 13.54 -49.96 11.36
CA LYS A 14 13.88 -51.37 11.13
C LYS A 14 12.62 -52.25 11.15
N SER A 15 12.42 -53.02 10.10
CA SER A 15 11.30 -53.95 9.95
C SER A 15 11.36 -55.10 10.96
N PRO A 16 10.27 -55.42 11.69
CA PRO A 16 10.10 -56.72 12.30
C PRO A 16 9.32 -57.65 11.36
N THR A 17 9.85 -58.86 11.23
CA THR A 17 9.37 -60.01 10.43
C THR A 17 7.87 -60.32 10.59
N PRO A 18 7.18 -60.78 9.53
CA PRO A 18 5.75 -61.04 9.55
C PRO A 18 5.43 -62.36 10.27
N LYS A 19 4.65 -62.31 11.34
CA LYS A 19 3.93 -63.49 11.85
C LYS A 19 2.61 -63.57 11.10
N HIS A 20 2.45 -64.59 10.26
CA HIS A 20 1.21 -64.90 9.56
C HIS A 20 0.15 -65.36 10.56
N HIS A 21 -0.70 -64.44 11.00
CA HIS A 21 -2.01 -64.77 11.55
C HIS A 21 -3.05 -64.58 10.44
N ALA A 22 -3.69 -65.69 10.04
CA ALA A 22 -4.75 -65.69 9.06
C ALA A 22 -5.90 -64.76 9.50
N ALA A 23 -6.16 -63.73 8.70
CA ALA A 23 -7.25 -62.80 8.94
C ALA A 23 -8.60 -63.48 8.70
N SER A 24 -9.52 -63.35 9.66
CA SER A 24 -10.89 -63.84 9.54
C SER A 24 -11.63 -63.13 8.38
N PRO A 25 -12.54 -63.82 7.66
CA PRO A 25 -13.18 -63.29 6.44
C PRO A 25 -14.16 -62.12 6.67
N SER A 26 -14.34 -61.68 7.91
CA SER A 26 -15.27 -60.59 8.26
C SER A 26 -14.71 -59.16 8.04
N CYS A 27 -13.39 -59.00 7.84
CA CYS A 27 -12.78 -57.66 7.77
C CYS A 27 -12.59 -57.11 6.33
N ILE A 28 -12.78 -57.94 5.29
CA ILE A 28 -12.56 -57.52 3.89
C ILE A 28 -13.71 -56.63 3.40
N GLY A 29 -14.95 -56.88 3.86
CA GLY A 29 -16.13 -56.09 3.46
C GLY A 29 -16.15 -54.65 4.02
N ALA A 30 -15.55 -54.42 5.19
CA ALA A 30 -15.55 -53.12 5.84
C ALA A 30 -14.54 -52.12 5.22
N LEU A 31 -13.45 -52.62 4.64
CA LEU A 31 -12.41 -51.80 4.02
C LEU A 31 -12.82 -51.24 2.65
N VAL A 32 -13.65 -51.96 1.89
CA VAL A 32 -14.14 -51.49 0.58
C VAL A 32 -15.19 -50.38 0.74
N GLY A 33 -16.05 -50.46 1.75
CA GLY A 33 -17.06 -49.42 2.03
C GLY A 33 -16.46 -48.09 2.52
N LEU A 34 -15.35 -48.13 3.25
CA LEU A 34 -14.69 -46.92 3.77
C LEU A 34 -13.96 -46.14 2.66
N LEU A 35 -13.39 -46.83 1.67
CA LEU A 35 -12.68 -46.18 0.56
C LEU A 35 -13.62 -45.49 -0.45
N ILE A 36 -14.87 -45.95 -0.58
CA ILE A 36 -15.87 -45.33 -1.48
C ILE A 36 -16.49 -44.07 -0.86
N SER A 37 -16.45 -43.90 0.47
CA SER A 37 -16.95 -42.68 1.13
C SER A 37 -15.97 -41.50 1.10
N LEU A 38 -14.69 -41.73 0.81
CA LEU A 38 -13.67 -40.67 0.77
C LEU A 38 -13.51 -40.01 -0.61
N SER A 39 -14.18 -40.53 -1.65
CA SER A 39 -14.10 -39.97 -3.00
C SER A 39 -14.91 -38.68 -3.20
N ASN A 40 -15.84 -38.38 -2.28
CA ASN A 40 -16.77 -37.25 -2.38
C ASN A 40 -16.55 -36.16 -1.32
N ALA A 41 -15.44 -36.18 -0.60
CA ALA A 41 -15.05 -35.03 0.22
C ALA A 41 -14.48 -33.95 -0.70
N SER A 42 -15.32 -33.05 -1.19
CA SER A 42 -14.87 -31.78 -1.77
C SER A 42 -14.11 -31.02 -0.68
N LEU A 43 -12.79 -30.94 -0.82
CA LEU A 43 -11.97 -30.07 0.00
C LEU A 43 -12.56 -28.65 -0.12
N PRO A 44 -12.79 -27.93 0.99
CA PRO A 44 -13.14 -26.52 0.90
C PRO A 44 -12.03 -25.84 0.09
N ALA A 45 -12.41 -25.10 -0.95
CA ALA A 45 -11.46 -24.31 -1.71
C ALA A 45 -10.62 -23.48 -0.71
N PRO A 46 -9.29 -23.45 -0.85
CA PRO A 46 -8.48 -22.59 0.00
C PRO A 46 -9.04 -21.17 -0.11
N PRO A 47 -9.09 -20.39 0.99
CA PRO A 47 -9.51 -19.00 0.92
C PRO A 47 -8.70 -18.33 -0.19
N SER A 48 -9.39 -17.77 -1.17
CA SER A 48 -8.78 -16.98 -2.22
C SER A 48 -8.26 -15.70 -1.59
N TYR A 49 -7.06 -15.75 -1.02
CA TYR A 49 -6.28 -14.55 -0.84
C TYR A 49 -6.09 -13.98 -2.24
N PRO A 50 -6.49 -12.74 -2.53
CA PRO A 50 -6.09 -12.10 -3.76
C PRO A 50 -4.59 -11.95 -3.66
N PHE A 51 -3.85 -12.93 -4.20
CA PHE A 51 -2.44 -12.73 -4.49
C PHE A 51 -2.35 -11.46 -5.34
N PRO A 52 -1.41 -10.54 -5.06
CA PRO A 52 -1.19 -9.40 -5.93
C PRO A 52 -0.90 -9.94 -7.33
N LEU A 53 -1.90 -9.85 -8.21
CA LEU A 53 -1.85 -10.37 -9.56
C LEU A 53 -1.51 -9.19 -10.47
N TRP A 54 -0.41 -9.31 -11.18
CA TRP A 54 0.00 -8.28 -12.12
C TRP A 54 -0.75 -8.46 -13.46
N PRO A 55 -1.35 -7.40 -14.05
CA PRO A 55 -1.38 -6.02 -13.60
C PRO A 55 -2.54 -5.74 -12.61
N GLY A 56 -2.26 -5.01 -11.54
CA GLY A 56 -3.21 -4.53 -10.55
C GLY A 56 -3.63 -3.06 -10.75
N PRO A 57 -4.71 -2.62 -10.07
CA PRO A 57 -5.18 -1.24 -10.13
C PRO A 57 -4.21 -0.22 -9.51
N HIS A 58 -3.30 -0.67 -8.63
CA HIS A 58 -2.37 0.19 -7.89
C HIS A 58 -0.92 0.12 -8.38
N ASP A 59 -0.63 -0.66 -9.42
CA ASP A 59 0.73 -0.89 -9.91
C ASP A 59 1.48 0.41 -10.27
N VAL A 60 0.76 1.42 -10.76
CA VAL A 60 1.34 2.74 -11.08
C VAL A 60 1.84 3.44 -9.81
N LEU A 61 1.04 3.42 -8.74
CA LEU A 61 1.39 4.01 -7.45
C LEU A 61 2.47 3.20 -6.74
N GLU A 62 2.45 1.87 -6.85
CA GLU A 62 3.53 1.00 -6.37
C GLU A 62 4.84 1.32 -7.09
N GLY A 63 4.80 1.51 -8.42
CA GLY A 63 5.95 1.98 -9.19
C GLY A 63 6.48 3.31 -8.66
N TYR A 64 5.62 4.31 -8.46
CA TYR A 64 6.02 5.58 -7.88
C TYR A 64 6.61 5.45 -6.48
N PHE A 65 6.12 4.53 -5.64
CA PHE A 65 6.61 4.34 -4.28
C PHE A 65 7.94 3.58 -4.21
N TYR A 66 8.07 2.47 -4.94
CA TYR A 66 9.27 1.63 -4.88
C TYR A 66 10.40 2.10 -5.80
N GLN A 67 10.07 2.90 -6.81
CA GLN A 67 11.02 3.42 -7.80
C GLN A 67 11.13 4.96 -7.72
N MET A 68 11.18 5.47 -6.48
CA MET A 68 11.36 6.90 -6.17
C MET A 68 12.76 7.44 -6.47
N THR A 69 13.77 6.57 -6.54
CA THR A 69 15.19 6.96 -6.72
C THR A 69 15.89 6.10 -7.78
N GLY A 70 17.01 6.60 -8.29
CA GLY A 70 17.91 5.86 -9.17
C GLY A 70 17.72 6.11 -10.66
N TYR A 71 18.48 5.39 -11.50
CA TYR A 71 18.63 5.67 -12.94
C TYR A 71 17.33 5.54 -13.76
N ARG A 72 16.37 4.74 -13.30
CA ARG A 72 15.06 4.57 -13.96
C ARG A 72 13.92 5.03 -13.07
N GLN A 73 14.13 5.96 -12.15
CA GLN A 73 13.05 6.43 -11.28
C GLN A 73 11.79 6.79 -12.09
N THR A 74 10.63 6.35 -11.62
CA THR A 74 9.34 6.58 -12.30
C THR A 74 8.71 7.91 -11.90
N THR A 75 9.33 8.62 -10.96
CA THR A 75 8.82 9.83 -10.36
C THR A 75 9.97 10.71 -9.86
N THR A 76 9.73 12.01 -9.70
CA THR A 76 10.68 12.98 -9.12
C THR A 76 10.38 13.29 -7.65
N LEU A 77 9.41 12.60 -7.03
CA LEU A 77 8.96 12.89 -5.66
C LEU A 77 10.08 12.93 -4.61
N PHE A 78 11.09 12.07 -4.74
CA PHE A 78 12.23 12.05 -3.82
C PHE A 78 13.33 13.02 -4.25
N THR A 79 13.64 13.10 -5.56
CA THR A 79 14.71 13.97 -6.06
C THR A 79 14.40 15.45 -5.91
N ASP A 80 13.12 15.83 -5.95
CA ASP A 80 12.69 17.21 -5.75
C ASP A 80 12.78 17.63 -4.28
N VAL A 81 12.85 16.66 -3.36
CA VAL A 81 12.84 16.91 -1.92
C VAL A 81 14.24 16.79 -1.30
N SER A 82 15.12 15.94 -1.83
CA SER A 82 16.51 15.82 -1.39
C SER A 82 17.38 16.94 -2.00
N PRO A 83 18.15 17.73 -1.22
CA PRO A 83 18.63 17.47 0.14
C PRO A 83 17.90 18.28 1.24
N ASP A 84 16.59 18.13 1.37
CA ASP A 84 15.68 18.50 2.47
C ASP A 84 15.73 19.93 3.06
N THR A 85 16.57 20.82 2.53
CA THR A 85 16.91 22.12 3.11
C THR A 85 16.58 23.29 2.20
N SER A 86 16.66 23.12 0.88
CA SER A 86 16.31 24.17 -0.09
C SER A 86 15.76 23.60 -1.40
N SER A 87 14.72 24.25 -1.91
CA SER A 87 14.14 23.94 -3.22
C SER A 87 15.04 24.44 -4.36
N PRO A 88 15.13 23.69 -5.47
CA PRO A 88 15.70 24.20 -6.73
C PRO A 88 14.99 25.45 -7.27
N SER A 89 13.72 25.67 -6.89
CA SER A 89 12.85 26.72 -7.44
C SER A 89 13.02 28.11 -6.77
N GLY A 90 13.93 28.26 -5.81
CA GLY A 90 14.30 29.58 -5.27
C GLY A 90 14.73 29.59 -3.79
N PRO A 91 15.50 30.62 -3.36
CA PRO A 91 15.93 30.76 -1.97
C PRO A 91 14.74 30.84 -0.99
N GLY A 92 14.84 30.14 0.14
CA GLY A 92 13.83 30.18 1.22
C GLY A 92 12.63 29.24 1.04
N ARG A 93 12.57 28.47 -0.04
CA ARG A 93 11.55 27.44 -0.28
C ARG A 93 12.06 26.07 0.19
N ASN A 94 11.23 25.30 0.89
CA ASN A 94 11.56 23.95 1.35
C ASN A 94 10.52 22.94 0.85
N VAL A 95 10.89 22.09 -0.11
CA VAL A 95 9.94 21.18 -0.77
C VAL A 95 9.33 20.17 0.20
N ALA A 96 10.10 19.67 1.16
CA ALA A 96 9.61 18.74 2.18
C ALA A 96 8.47 19.36 2.99
N ALA A 97 8.67 20.61 3.43
CA ALA A 97 7.66 21.35 4.19
C ALA A 97 6.39 21.60 3.37
N GLU A 98 6.53 21.85 2.06
CA GLU A 98 5.39 22.09 1.18
C GLU A 98 4.58 20.82 0.92
N ARG A 99 5.22 19.66 0.75
CA ARG A 99 4.53 18.36 0.65
C ARG A 99 3.69 18.09 1.89
N LEU A 100 4.28 18.29 3.07
CA LEU A 100 3.58 18.14 4.35
C LEU A 100 2.41 19.11 4.50
N ARG A 101 2.63 20.39 4.16
CA ARG A 101 1.57 21.41 4.21
C ARG A 101 0.42 21.08 3.25
N THR A 102 0.73 20.62 2.05
CA THR A 102 -0.26 20.23 1.02
C THR A 102 -1.15 19.10 1.50
N ALA A 103 -0.55 18.02 2.00
CA ALA A 103 -1.33 16.90 2.54
C ALA A 103 -2.16 17.31 3.78
N PHE A 104 -1.60 18.17 4.64
CA PHE A 104 -2.32 18.68 5.81
C PHE A 104 -3.54 19.51 5.43
N LEU A 105 -3.39 20.45 4.49
CA LEU A 105 -4.48 21.35 4.11
C LEU A 105 -5.57 20.67 3.29
N ASP A 106 -5.22 19.64 2.50
CA ASP A 106 -6.23 18.80 1.88
C ASP A 106 -7.00 18.01 2.96
N MET A 107 -6.28 17.37 3.89
CA MET A 107 -6.87 16.56 4.97
C MET A 107 -7.76 17.33 5.95
N ILE A 108 -7.42 18.57 6.29
CA ILE A 108 -8.15 19.32 7.34
C ILE A 108 -9.56 19.75 6.91
N SER A 109 -9.87 19.72 5.61
CA SER A 109 -11.19 19.99 5.06
C SER A 109 -12.27 18.96 5.47
N HIS A 110 -11.89 17.92 6.21
CA HIS A 110 -12.77 16.82 6.58
C HIS A 110 -13.96 17.25 7.44
N ASP A 111 -15.16 16.94 6.96
CA ASP A 111 -16.40 17.03 7.73
C ASP A 111 -16.91 15.61 8.04
N ALA A 112 -16.86 15.23 9.31
CA ALA A 112 -17.31 13.91 9.78
C ALA A 112 -18.83 13.73 9.69
N GLN A 113 -19.63 14.81 9.82
CA GLN A 113 -21.09 14.74 9.76
C GLN A 113 -21.55 14.61 8.30
N ALA A 114 -21.00 15.44 7.42
CA ALA A 114 -21.30 15.38 5.99
C ALA A 114 -20.59 14.21 5.27
N ARG A 115 -19.58 13.61 5.90
CA ARG A 115 -18.69 12.58 5.32
C ARG A 115 -18.01 13.04 4.02
N THR A 116 -17.52 14.27 4.03
CA THR A 116 -16.86 14.91 2.88
C THR A 116 -15.46 15.40 3.25
N GLY A 117 -14.63 15.67 2.24
CA GLY A 117 -13.27 16.17 2.42
C GLY A 117 -12.31 15.09 2.93
N ALA A 118 -11.34 15.53 3.72
CA ALA A 118 -10.14 14.77 4.07
C ALA A 118 -9.13 14.78 2.92
N LEU A 119 -8.21 13.81 2.91
CA LEU A 119 -7.19 13.70 1.87
C LEU A 119 -7.83 13.11 0.62
N ASP A 120 -8.54 13.95 -0.14
CA ASP A 120 -9.32 13.60 -1.32
C ASP A 120 -8.98 14.46 -2.54
N GLY A 121 -7.93 15.28 -2.49
CA GLY A 121 -7.47 16.10 -3.61
C GLY A 121 -8.35 17.31 -3.90
N SER A 122 -9.33 17.65 -3.04
CA SER A 122 -10.16 18.84 -3.20
C SER A 122 -9.37 20.15 -3.18
N LEU A 123 -8.14 20.12 -2.64
CA LEU A 123 -7.23 21.26 -2.61
C LEU A 123 -6.98 21.90 -3.99
N LEU A 124 -7.10 21.14 -5.09
CA LEU A 124 -7.05 21.68 -6.47
C LEU A 124 -8.05 22.81 -6.72
N PHE A 125 -9.18 22.77 -6.03
CA PHE A 125 -10.27 23.72 -6.18
C PHE A 125 -10.27 24.78 -5.08
N GLU A 126 -9.28 24.75 -4.19
CA GLU A 126 -9.24 25.53 -2.94
C GLU A 126 -7.97 26.39 -2.84
N THR A 127 -7.19 26.50 -3.90
CA THR A 127 -5.92 27.25 -3.93
C THR A 127 -6.08 28.75 -3.67
N GLU A 128 -7.28 29.29 -3.86
CA GLU A 128 -7.61 30.71 -3.65
C GLU A 128 -8.14 31.03 -2.24
N ARG A 129 -8.29 30.01 -1.38
CA ARG A 129 -8.79 30.22 -0.02
C ARG A 129 -7.75 30.91 0.87
N ALA A 130 -8.21 31.70 1.85
CA ALA A 130 -7.36 32.55 2.69
C ALA A 130 -6.36 31.73 3.55
N GLU A 131 -6.73 30.50 3.92
CA GLU A 131 -5.88 29.54 4.63
C GLU A 131 -4.77 28.93 3.74
N ASN A 132 -5.03 28.87 2.44
CA ASN A 132 -4.15 28.31 1.43
C ASN A 132 -3.30 29.41 0.77
N VAL A 133 -3.24 30.59 1.40
CA VAL A 133 -2.43 31.73 0.93
C VAL A 133 -0.97 31.32 0.82
N GLY A 134 -0.43 31.56 -0.37
CA GLY A 134 0.85 31.05 -0.81
C GLY A 134 0.75 30.35 -2.16
N ALA A 135 0.03 30.95 -3.13
CA ALA A 135 -0.19 30.37 -4.47
C ALA A 135 1.09 29.83 -5.11
N ALA A 136 2.25 30.47 -4.90
CA ALA A 136 3.53 29.95 -5.37
C ALA A 136 3.87 28.55 -4.81
N VAL A 137 3.58 28.27 -3.54
CA VAL A 137 3.87 27.01 -2.84
C VAL A 137 2.97 25.87 -3.31
N PHE A 138 1.66 26.11 -3.40
CA PHE A 138 0.73 25.08 -3.91
C PHE A 138 0.87 24.90 -5.40
N ASN A 139 0.97 25.97 -6.19
CA ASN A 139 1.10 25.84 -7.64
C ASN A 139 2.37 25.08 -8.01
N THR A 140 3.50 25.33 -7.34
CA THR A 140 4.72 24.57 -7.61
C THR A 140 4.64 23.11 -7.13
N THR A 141 3.96 22.85 -6.02
CA THR A 141 3.74 21.47 -5.56
C THR A 141 2.81 20.71 -6.51
N LEU A 142 1.72 21.33 -6.95
CA LEU A 142 0.77 20.76 -7.91
C LEU A 142 1.41 20.60 -9.30
N ASP A 143 2.25 21.54 -9.73
CA ASP A 143 3.05 21.47 -10.96
C ASP A 143 3.99 20.26 -10.93
N SER A 144 4.66 20.01 -9.80
CA SER A 144 5.50 18.81 -9.66
C SER A 144 4.70 17.51 -9.74
N PHE A 145 3.46 17.50 -9.25
CA PHE A 145 2.56 16.34 -9.36
C PHE A 145 2.00 16.16 -10.77
N GLN A 146 1.89 17.22 -11.57
CA GLN A 146 1.28 17.19 -12.89
C GLN A 146 1.91 16.15 -13.81
N SER A 147 3.22 15.94 -13.72
CA SER A 147 3.95 14.97 -14.57
C SER A 147 3.61 13.50 -14.30
N ILE A 148 3.09 13.19 -13.11
CA ILE A 148 2.79 11.83 -12.64
C ILE A 148 1.30 11.64 -12.32
N PHE A 149 0.51 12.70 -12.41
CA PHE A 149 -0.93 12.68 -12.22
C PHE A 149 -1.64 12.01 -13.41
N ASN A 150 -2.47 11.01 -13.14
CA ASN A 150 -3.25 10.31 -14.16
C ASN A 150 -4.42 9.53 -13.55
N ALA A 151 -5.26 8.92 -14.38
CA ALA A 151 -6.43 8.17 -13.93
C ALA A 151 -6.14 6.98 -12.98
N ARG A 152 -4.89 6.52 -12.89
CA ARG A 152 -4.44 5.46 -11.96
C ARG A 152 -3.60 6.00 -10.80
N ALA A 153 -3.35 7.31 -10.76
CA ALA A 153 -2.61 7.99 -9.71
C ALA A 153 -3.32 9.31 -9.38
N SER A 154 -4.23 9.22 -8.40
CA SER A 154 -4.99 10.35 -7.90
C SER A 154 -4.09 11.37 -7.21
N LEU A 155 -4.46 12.64 -7.25
CA LEU A 155 -3.71 13.69 -6.56
C LEU A 155 -3.66 13.42 -5.05
N ALA A 156 -4.76 12.93 -4.49
CA ALA A 156 -4.82 12.55 -3.09
C ALA A 156 -3.78 11.47 -2.71
N ASP A 157 -3.55 10.48 -3.58
CA ASP A 157 -2.50 9.48 -3.38
C ASP A 157 -1.09 10.06 -3.64
N LEU A 158 -0.94 10.95 -4.62
CA LEU A 158 0.33 11.65 -4.85
C LEU A 158 0.72 12.54 -3.66
N ALA A 159 -0.24 13.16 -2.97
CA ALA A 159 0.01 13.92 -1.75
C ALA A 159 0.57 13.02 -0.63
N VAL A 160 0.03 11.81 -0.45
CA VAL A 160 0.57 10.81 0.48
C VAL A 160 1.97 10.36 0.11
N LEU A 161 2.21 10.07 -1.17
CA LEU A 161 3.54 9.69 -1.65
C LEU A 161 4.55 10.83 -1.47
N GLY A 162 4.12 12.08 -1.66
CA GLY A 162 4.92 13.26 -1.39
C GLY A 162 5.31 13.41 0.10
N VAL A 163 4.38 13.11 1.02
CA VAL A 163 4.68 13.05 2.46
C VAL A 163 5.67 11.92 2.77
N ALA A 164 5.46 10.73 2.21
CA ALA A 164 6.37 9.61 2.39
C ALA A 164 7.79 9.95 1.91
N ALA A 165 7.92 10.57 0.73
CA ALA A 165 9.18 11.05 0.19
C ALA A 165 9.84 12.08 1.13
N ALA A 166 9.08 13.09 1.57
CA ALA A 166 9.57 14.11 2.49
C ALA A 166 10.04 13.56 3.84
N MET A 167 9.29 12.65 4.43
CA MET A 167 9.69 12.01 5.69
C MET A 167 10.95 11.15 5.49
N SER A 168 11.03 10.40 4.39
CA SER A 168 12.18 9.55 4.10
C SER A 168 13.46 10.36 3.81
N SER A 169 13.36 11.49 3.12
CA SER A 169 14.51 12.35 2.80
C SER A 169 15.06 13.07 4.03
N CYS A 170 14.19 13.44 4.97
CA CYS A 170 14.54 14.17 6.19
C CYS A 170 14.99 13.27 7.36
N GLY A 171 15.13 11.95 7.14
CA GLY A 171 15.43 11.00 8.22
C GLY A 171 14.29 10.84 9.24
N GLY A 172 13.05 11.13 8.85
CA GLY A 172 11.85 10.94 9.66
C GLY A 172 11.47 9.46 9.81
N PRO A 173 10.45 9.16 10.64
CA PRO A 173 9.98 7.78 10.83
C PRO A 173 9.34 7.22 9.56
N VAL A 174 9.22 5.89 9.51
CA VAL A 174 8.55 5.19 8.41
C VAL A 174 7.09 5.64 8.34
N PHE A 175 6.71 6.24 7.21
CA PHE A 175 5.36 6.71 6.96
C PHE A 175 4.53 5.61 6.28
N PRO A 176 3.46 5.10 6.91
CA PRO A 176 2.64 4.06 6.31
C PRO A 176 1.79 4.61 5.16
N VAL A 177 2.07 4.15 3.95
CA VAL A 177 1.33 4.52 2.74
C VAL A 177 0.17 3.55 2.52
N ARG A 178 -1.01 4.10 2.29
CA ARG A 178 -2.16 3.40 1.72
C ARG A 178 -2.52 4.11 0.42
N VAL A 179 -3.03 3.37 -0.56
CA VAL A 179 -3.37 3.86 -1.90
C VAL A 179 -4.82 3.53 -2.24
N GLY A 180 -5.33 4.12 -3.31
CA GLY A 180 -6.71 3.92 -3.78
C GLY A 180 -7.65 5.05 -3.43
N ARG A 181 -7.13 6.26 -3.17
CA ARG A 181 -7.97 7.45 -3.00
C ARG A 181 -8.56 7.87 -4.34
N VAL A 182 -9.76 8.41 -4.27
CA VAL A 182 -10.48 8.96 -5.42
C VAL A 182 -10.49 10.46 -5.27
N ASP A 183 -10.05 11.18 -6.31
CA ASP A 183 -10.03 12.64 -6.27
C ASP A 183 -11.44 13.23 -6.25
N ALA A 184 -11.60 14.28 -5.46
CA ALA A 184 -12.78 15.12 -5.46
C ALA A 184 -12.95 15.81 -6.81
N LEU A 185 -14.20 16.07 -7.18
CA LEU A 185 -14.55 16.79 -8.41
C LEU A 185 -14.92 18.26 -8.16
N LYS A 186 -14.83 18.70 -6.91
CA LYS A 186 -15.19 20.04 -6.45
C LYS A 186 -14.47 20.36 -5.15
N ALA A 187 -14.45 21.63 -4.79
CA ALA A 187 -13.99 22.08 -3.48
C ALA A 187 -14.81 21.44 -2.34
N GLY A 188 -14.14 21.16 -1.23
CA GLY A 188 -14.73 20.73 0.02
C GLY A 188 -15.53 21.83 0.72
N PRO A 189 -16.15 21.54 1.88
CA PRO A 189 -16.89 22.52 2.66
C PRO A 189 -16.05 23.74 3.08
N PHE A 190 -16.71 24.86 3.41
CA PHE A 190 -16.14 26.15 3.78
C PHE A 190 -16.76 26.63 5.11
N PRO A 191 -16.05 27.25 6.08
CA PRO A 191 -14.62 27.22 6.42
C PRO A 191 -14.31 26.27 7.60
N VAL A 192 -13.10 25.70 7.63
CA VAL A 192 -12.53 24.92 8.75
C VAL A 192 -11.46 25.74 9.49
N PHE A 193 -11.83 26.92 10.01
CA PHE A 193 -11.05 27.66 11.01
C PHE A 193 -11.97 28.39 11.99
#